data_AF-A0A8H3C949-F1
#
_entry.id   AF-A0A8H3C949-F1
#
_cell.length_a   1.000
_cell.length_b   1.000
_cell.length_c   1.000
_cell.angle_alpha   90.00
_cell.angle_beta   90.00
_cell.angle_gamma   90.00
#
_symmetry.space_group_name_H-M   'P 1'
#
loop_
_entity.id
_entity.type
_entity.pdbx_description
1 polymer ?
#
loop_
_entity_poly.entity_id
_entity_poly.type
_entity_poly.pdbx_seq_one_letter_code
_entity_poly.pdbx_strand_id
1 'polypeptide(L)'
;QKEIDDLLIKLDGTPNKGKLGANAILGVSIAVAEAGAGEKGVPLYQHFADLAGVKPPFYLPTPAFNVINGGSHAGNKLAFQEFMLLPTGATSFSHALKIGTEIYHTLKKVIQTKYGIDDEDDAWVPPGAEPEQDSEDDEDEEPQPAPIPEPEQDKDKKKRPRDSDASQTDGKKART
;
A
#
# COMPACT_ATOMS: atom_id res chain seq x y z
N GLN A 1 1.63 -30.39 2.41
CA GLN A 1 1.44 -28.92 2.45
C GLN A 1 0.70 -28.47 3.72
N LYS A 2 -0.62 -28.63 3.82
CA LYS A 2 -1.45 -28.11 4.93
C LYS A 2 -0.86 -28.34 6.33
N GLU A 3 -0.49 -29.57 6.67
CA GLU A 3 0.02 -29.89 8.01
C GLU A 3 1.31 -29.13 8.37
N ILE A 4 2.20 -28.94 7.40
CA ILE A 4 3.47 -28.24 7.60
C ILE A 4 3.23 -26.73 7.72
N ASP A 5 2.37 -26.17 6.86
CA ASP A 5 2.03 -24.74 6.94
C ASP A 5 1.29 -24.40 8.24
N ASP A 6 0.36 -25.25 8.68
CA ASP A 6 -0.33 -25.10 9.96
C ASP A 6 0.65 -25.16 11.14
N LEU A 7 1.66 -26.04 11.08
CA LEU A 7 2.72 -26.10 12.07
C LEU A 7 3.57 -24.82 12.07
N LEU A 8 3.98 -24.31 10.92
CA LEU A 8 4.76 -23.07 10.80
C LEU A 8 3.99 -21.86 11.33
N ILE A 9 2.71 -21.74 10.99
CA ILE A 9 1.81 -20.69 11.48
C ILE A 9 1.66 -20.78 13.01
N LYS A 10 1.45 -22.00 13.53
CA LYS A 10 1.34 -22.23 14.98
C LYS A 10 2.66 -21.94 15.71
N LEU A 11 3.79 -22.29 15.12
CA LEU A 11 5.13 -22.08 15.69
C LEU A 11 5.45 -20.58 15.79
N ASP A 12 5.07 -19.81 14.78
CA ASP A 12 5.14 -18.36 14.84
C ASP A 12 4.19 -17.78 15.90
N GLY A 13 2.93 -18.22 15.89
CA GLY A 13 1.95 -17.88 16.93
C GLY A 13 1.43 -16.43 16.88
N THR A 14 1.81 -15.65 15.87
CA THR A 14 1.29 -14.28 15.66
C THR A 14 0.37 -14.23 14.44
N PRO A 15 -0.65 -13.35 14.42
CA PRO A 15 -1.58 -13.26 13.29
C PRO A 15 -0.90 -12.77 12.00
N ASN A 16 0.15 -11.95 12.12
CA ASN A 16 0.86 -11.33 11.01
C ASN A 16 2.19 -12.00 10.65
N LYS A 17 2.51 -13.17 11.24
CA LYS A 17 3.80 -13.85 11.05
C LYS A 17 5.01 -13.01 11.48
N GLY A 18 4.85 -12.17 12.50
CA GLY A 18 5.84 -11.20 12.96
C GLY A 18 6.95 -11.77 13.85
N LYS A 19 6.80 -12.99 14.40
CA LYS A 19 7.80 -13.56 15.31
C LYS A 19 8.93 -14.25 14.54
N LEU A 20 8.60 -15.06 13.56
CA LEU A 20 9.55 -15.74 12.67
C LEU A 20 9.80 -14.95 11.38
N GLY A 21 8.86 -14.08 11.02
CA GLY A 21 8.87 -13.34 9.76
C GLY A 21 8.16 -14.10 8.64
N ALA A 22 7.28 -13.39 7.92
CA ALA A 22 6.54 -13.96 6.79
C ALA A 22 7.46 -14.54 5.72
N ASN A 23 8.61 -13.89 5.45
CA ASN A 23 9.57 -14.33 4.45
C ASN A 23 10.22 -15.68 4.81
N ALA A 24 10.52 -15.91 6.10
CA ALA A 24 11.09 -17.18 6.55
C ALA A 24 10.07 -18.32 6.45
N ILE A 25 8.83 -18.07 6.88
CA ILE A 25 7.73 -19.05 6.79
C ILE A 25 7.45 -19.38 5.32
N LEU A 26 7.35 -18.37 4.46
CA LEU A 26 7.10 -18.54 3.03
C LEU A 26 8.21 -19.35 2.37
N GLY A 27 9.48 -19.05 2.67
CA GLY A 27 10.61 -19.78 2.11
C GLY A 27 10.54 -21.28 2.41
N VAL A 28 10.25 -21.66 3.66
CA VAL A 28 10.08 -23.07 4.03
C VAL A 28 8.84 -23.68 3.37
N SER A 29 7.72 -22.94 3.33
CA SER A 29 6.46 -23.39 2.72
C SER A 29 6.63 -23.75 1.23
N ILE A 30 7.33 -22.91 0.47
CA ILE A 30 7.61 -23.15 -0.96
C ILE A 30 8.59 -24.31 -1.16
N ALA A 31 9.67 -24.38 -0.38
CA ALA A 31 10.64 -25.48 -0.47
C ALA A 31 9.98 -26.85 -0.20
N VAL A 32 9.02 -26.90 0.73
CA VAL A 32 8.22 -28.09 1.02
C VAL A 32 7.30 -28.45 -0.15
N ALA A 33 6.69 -27.47 -0.81
CA ALA A 33 5.87 -27.72 -2.00
C ALA A 33 6.71 -28.28 -3.16
N GLU A 34 7.91 -27.73 -3.38
CA GLU A 34 8.86 -28.23 -4.38
C GLU A 34 9.31 -29.66 -4.06
N ALA A 35 9.68 -29.94 -2.81
CA ALA A 35 10.03 -31.28 -2.37
C ALA A 35 8.86 -32.27 -2.56
N GLY A 36 7.64 -31.87 -2.22
CA GLY A 36 6.44 -32.70 -2.41
C GLY A 36 6.08 -32.92 -3.88
N ALA A 37 6.40 -31.98 -4.78
CA ALA A 37 6.30 -32.18 -6.22
C ALA A 37 7.35 -33.18 -6.72
N GLY A 38 8.60 -33.02 -6.27
CA GLY A 38 9.72 -33.91 -6.58
C GLY A 38 9.50 -35.35 -6.12
N GLU A 39 8.99 -35.55 -4.90
CA GLU A 39 8.66 -36.88 -4.37
C GLU A 39 7.57 -37.58 -5.20
N LYS A 40 6.56 -36.84 -5.65
CA LYS A 40 5.50 -37.35 -6.54
C LYS A 40 5.97 -37.56 -7.99
N GLY A 41 7.14 -37.04 -8.36
CA GLY A 41 7.63 -37.07 -9.74
C GLY A 41 6.77 -36.23 -10.72
N VAL A 42 6.11 -35.18 -10.23
CA VAL A 42 5.24 -34.29 -11.04
C VAL A 42 5.80 -32.87 -11.08
N PRO A 43 5.52 -32.08 -12.13
CA PRO A 43 5.84 -30.65 -12.15
C PRO A 43 5.16 -29.89 -11.00
N LEU A 44 5.79 -28.82 -10.52
CA LEU A 44 5.28 -28.02 -9.40
C LEU A 44 3.86 -27.48 -9.64
N TYR A 45 3.54 -27.02 -10.86
CA TYR A 45 2.19 -26.54 -11.18
C TYR A 45 1.12 -27.62 -10.99
N GLN A 46 1.44 -28.88 -11.30
CA GLN A 46 0.54 -30.02 -11.12
C GLN A 46 0.38 -30.33 -9.63
N HIS A 47 1.47 -30.28 -8.86
CA HIS A 47 1.41 -30.43 -7.41
C HIS A 47 0.49 -29.39 -6.77
N PHE A 48 0.59 -28.12 -7.18
CA PHE A 48 -0.32 -27.07 -6.72
C PHE A 48 -1.76 -27.29 -7.21
N ALA A 49 -1.96 -27.74 -8.44
CA ALA A 49 -3.30 -28.08 -8.94
C ALA A 49 -3.96 -29.19 -8.09
N ASP A 50 -3.20 -30.24 -7.73
CA ASP A 50 -3.68 -31.30 -6.85
C ASP A 50 -4.08 -30.76 -5.47
N LEU A 51 -3.22 -29.91 -4.87
CA LEU A 51 -3.47 -29.30 -3.56
C LEU A 51 -4.71 -28.38 -3.58
N ALA A 52 -4.93 -27.68 -4.68
CA ALA A 52 -6.06 -26.76 -4.88
C ALA A 52 -7.34 -27.47 -5.39
N GLY A 53 -7.29 -28.78 -5.68
CA GLY A 53 -8.41 -29.52 -6.26
C GLY A 53 -8.76 -29.13 -7.70
N VAL A 54 -7.81 -28.51 -8.42
CA VAL A 54 -7.98 -28.09 -9.82
C VAL A 54 -7.67 -29.26 -10.75
N LYS A 55 -8.59 -29.55 -11.67
CA LYS A 55 -8.45 -30.63 -12.65
C LYS A 55 -8.15 -30.08 -14.05
N PRO A 56 -7.50 -30.87 -14.93
CA PRO A 56 -7.33 -30.52 -16.33
C PRO A 56 -8.68 -30.23 -17.04
N PRO A 57 -8.68 -29.43 -18.12
CA PRO A 57 -7.51 -28.79 -18.74
C PRO A 57 -6.98 -27.62 -17.92
N PHE A 58 -5.66 -27.45 -17.91
CA PHE A 58 -5.03 -26.27 -17.31
C PHE A 58 -5.00 -25.12 -18.31
N TYR A 59 -5.03 -23.90 -17.78
CA TYR A 59 -5.01 -22.68 -18.56
C TYR A 59 -3.72 -21.91 -18.28
N LEU A 60 -3.08 -21.43 -19.34
CA LEU A 60 -2.01 -20.44 -19.20
C LEU A 60 -2.65 -19.05 -19.07
N PRO A 61 -2.19 -18.21 -18.11
CA PRO A 61 -2.73 -16.87 -17.93
C PRO A 61 -2.36 -15.96 -19.10
N THR A 62 -3.16 -14.92 -19.34
CA THR A 62 -2.72 -13.81 -20.20
C THR A 62 -1.64 -13.04 -19.44
N PRO A 63 -0.42 -12.90 -19.98
CA PRO A 63 0.62 -12.13 -19.31
C PRO A 63 0.24 -10.64 -19.27
N ALA A 64 0.46 -10.00 -18.13
CA ALA A 64 0.42 -8.55 -18.00
C ALA A 64 1.85 -8.04 -17.95
N PHE A 65 2.29 -7.34 -18.99
CA PHE A 65 3.63 -6.78 -19.06
C PHE A 65 3.59 -5.38 -18.47
N ASN A 66 4.26 -5.16 -17.35
CA ASN A 66 4.54 -3.80 -16.91
C ASN A 66 5.51 -3.15 -17.91
N VAL A 67 5.09 -2.06 -18.54
CA VAL A 67 5.87 -1.41 -19.61
C VAL A 67 6.31 0.02 -19.29
N ILE A 68 5.62 0.69 -18.35
CA ILE A 68 5.97 2.04 -17.87
C ILE A 68 5.71 2.11 -16.37
N ASN A 69 6.71 2.59 -15.63
CA ASN A 69 6.64 2.85 -14.21
C ASN A 69 6.41 4.34 -13.91
N GLY A 70 5.61 4.59 -12.88
CA GLY A 70 5.39 5.89 -12.26
C GLY A 70 5.30 5.76 -10.73
N GLY A 71 4.79 6.80 -10.07
CA GLY A 71 4.50 6.85 -8.65
C GLY A 71 5.73 6.54 -7.81
N SER A 72 5.55 5.83 -6.69
CA SER A 72 6.68 5.49 -5.81
C SER A 72 7.72 4.54 -6.43
N HIS A 73 7.44 3.94 -7.60
CA HIS A 73 8.38 3.08 -8.32
C HIS A 73 9.28 3.89 -9.28
N ALA A 74 9.02 5.18 -9.45
CA ALA A 74 9.76 6.03 -10.38
C ALA A 74 9.87 7.48 -9.89
N GLY A 75 11.06 8.09 -9.96
CA GLY A 75 11.27 9.51 -9.63
C GLY A 75 10.73 10.48 -10.68
N ASN A 76 9.53 10.25 -11.22
CA ASN A 76 8.89 11.07 -12.25
C ASN A 76 7.51 11.56 -11.77
N LYS A 77 6.90 12.53 -12.48
CA LYS A 77 5.54 13.02 -12.16
C LYS A 77 4.39 12.09 -12.55
N LEU A 78 4.68 10.91 -13.07
CA LEU A 78 3.60 10.03 -13.49
C LEU A 78 2.93 9.48 -12.23
N ALA A 79 1.77 9.99 -11.85
CA ALA A 79 1.14 9.62 -10.58
C ALA A 79 0.76 8.12 -10.48
N PHE A 80 0.47 7.49 -11.62
CA PHE A 80 0.12 6.08 -11.68
C PHE A 80 1.37 5.19 -11.65
N GLN A 81 1.39 4.18 -10.77
CA GLN A 81 2.56 3.35 -10.53
C GLN A 81 2.94 2.44 -11.70
N GLU A 82 1.97 1.83 -12.37
CA GLU A 82 2.25 0.83 -13.41
C GLU A 82 1.27 0.97 -14.57
N PHE A 83 1.80 0.96 -15.79
CA PHE A 83 1.02 0.83 -17.01
C PHE A 83 1.33 -0.52 -17.63
N MET A 84 0.31 -1.38 -17.67
CA MET A 84 0.45 -2.74 -18.14
C MET A 84 -0.15 -2.94 -19.53
N LEU A 85 0.56 -3.72 -20.35
CA LEU A 85 0.08 -4.23 -21.64
C LEU A 85 -0.41 -5.67 -21.47
N LEU A 86 -1.63 -5.95 -21.93
CA LEU A 86 -2.22 -7.29 -21.94
C LEU A 86 -2.57 -7.72 -23.38
N PRO A 87 -1.88 -8.70 -23.97
CA PRO A 87 -2.15 -9.16 -25.34
C PRO A 87 -3.32 -10.16 -25.38
N THR A 88 -4.53 -9.71 -25.05
CA THR A 88 -5.73 -10.57 -24.95
C THR A 88 -6.17 -11.21 -26.27
N GLY A 89 -5.70 -10.70 -27.41
CA GLY A 89 -5.93 -11.27 -28.75
C GLY A 89 -4.93 -12.37 -29.16
N ALA A 90 -3.97 -12.72 -28.30
CA ALA A 90 -2.98 -13.76 -28.60
C ALA A 90 -3.61 -15.16 -28.64
N THR A 91 -3.14 -16.00 -29.56
CA THR A 91 -3.63 -17.37 -29.77
C THR A 91 -2.95 -18.42 -28.89
N SER A 92 -1.85 -18.05 -28.22
CA SER A 92 -1.12 -18.91 -27.28
C SER A 92 -0.28 -18.04 -26.34
N PHE A 93 0.19 -18.61 -25.23
CA PHE A 93 1.09 -17.91 -24.31
C PHE A 93 2.38 -17.45 -24.99
N SER A 94 2.98 -18.29 -25.84
CA SER A 94 4.18 -17.91 -26.61
C SER A 94 3.91 -16.77 -27.59
N HIS A 95 2.72 -16.73 -28.20
CA HIS A 95 2.31 -15.61 -29.04
C HIS A 95 2.13 -14.33 -28.20
N ALA A 96 1.53 -14.43 -27.01
CA ALA A 96 1.39 -13.32 -26.08
C ALA A 96 2.75 -12.76 -25.64
N LEU A 97 3.72 -13.63 -25.32
CA LEU A 97 5.10 -13.23 -25.03
C LEU A 97 5.75 -12.50 -26.20
N LYS A 98 5.62 -13.04 -27.42
CA LYS A 98 6.15 -12.39 -28.62
C LYS A 98 5.59 -10.97 -28.79
N ILE A 99 4.27 -10.82 -28.71
CA ILE A 99 3.60 -9.50 -28.80
C ILE A 99 4.13 -8.56 -27.72
N GLY A 100 4.20 -9.01 -26.47
CA GLY A 100 4.70 -8.22 -25.34
C GLY A 100 6.14 -7.75 -25.55
N THR A 101 7.04 -8.64 -25.96
CA THR A 101 8.45 -8.34 -26.22
C THR A 101 8.64 -7.38 -27.40
N GLU A 102 7.90 -7.56 -28.49
CA GLU A 102 7.95 -6.66 -29.66
C GLU A 102 7.48 -5.24 -29.29
N ILE A 103 6.39 -5.14 -28.52
CA ILE A 103 5.88 -3.84 -28.05
C ILE A 103 6.85 -3.22 -27.05
N TYR A 104 7.43 -3.98 -26.12
CA TYR A 104 8.42 -3.48 -25.16
C TYR A 104 9.62 -2.84 -25.86
N HIS A 105 10.25 -3.54 -26.82
CA HIS A 105 11.40 -2.99 -27.54
C HIS A 105 11.05 -1.81 -28.46
N THR A 106 9.85 -1.82 -29.04
CA THR A 106 9.35 -0.70 -29.84
C THR A 106 9.13 0.52 -28.96
N LEU A 107 8.48 0.32 -27.82
CA LEU A 107 8.22 1.37 -26.83
C LEU A 107 9.53 1.95 -26.30
N LYS A 108 10.51 1.11 -25.93
CA LYS A 108 11.85 1.57 -25.52
C LYS A 108 12.44 2.55 -26.53
N LYS A 109 12.45 2.22 -27.82
CA LYS A 109 12.97 3.12 -28.88
C LYS A 109 12.19 4.43 -28.97
N VAL A 110 10.87 4.38 -28.86
CA VAL A 110 10.01 5.57 -28.91
C VAL A 110 10.31 6.48 -27.72
N ILE A 111 10.44 5.93 -26.52
CA ILE A 111 10.69 6.74 -25.32
C ILE A 111 12.12 7.26 -25.30
N GLN A 112 13.12 6.46 -25.70
CA GLN A 112 14.50 6.93 -25.93
C GLN A 112 14.57 8.09 -26.91
N THR A 113 13.88 7.97 -28.06
CA THR A 113 13.88 9.03 -29.08
C THR A 113 13.18 10.30 -28.58
N LYS A 114 12.08 10.16 -27.85
CA LYS A 114 11.25 11.29 -27.45
C LYS A 114 11.76 12.00 -26.19
N TYR A 115 12.41 11.27 -25.30
CA TYR A 115 12.78 11.80 -23.99
C TYR A 115 14.23 11.52 -23.54
N GLY A 116 15.00 10.72 -24.28
CA GLY A 116 16.47 10.68 -24.14
C GLY A 116 17.04 9.91 -22.95
N ILE A 117 16.40 8.85 -22.46
CA ILE A 117 16.91 8.07 -21.30
C ILE A 117 17.61 6.79 -21.75
N ASP A 118 18.40 6.21 -20.86
CA ASP A 118 18.74 4.80 -20.84
C ASP A 118 18.29 4.25 -19.47
N ASP A 119 17.29 3.35 -19.46
CA ASP A 119 16.85 2.69 -18.23
C ASP A 119 17.60 1.37 -17.99
N GLU A 120 17.94 1.14 -16.72
CA GLU A 120 18.68 -0.03 -16.21
C GLU A 120 17.76 -1.15 -15.62
N ASP A 121 16.44 -0.96 -15.53
CA ASP A 121 15.51 -1.90 -14.85
C ASP A 121 14.32 -2.39 -15.71
N ASP A 122 13.58 -3.38 -15.19
CA ASP A 122 12.54 -4.22 -15.83
C ASP A 122 11.33 -3.48 -16.48
N ALA A 123 11.22 -2.16 -16.33
CA ALA A 123 10.22 -1.31 -17.02
C ALA A 123 10.68 0.16 -17.08
N TRP A 124 10.08 0.95 -17.98
CA TRP A 124 10.60 2.27 -18.34
C TRP A 124 10.09 3.42 -17.44
N VAL A 125 10.97 4.38 -17.12
CA VAL A 125 10.70 5.59 -16.33
C VAL A 125 10.83 6.84 -17.23
N PRO A 126 9.78 7.45 -17.80
CA PRO A 126 9.93 8.65 -18.64
C PRO A 126 10.51 9.85 -17.86
N PRO A 127 11.39 10.69 -18.46
CA PRO A 127 12.02 11.81 -17.77
C PRO A 127 11.19 13.08 -17.96
N GLY A 128 11.34 14.03 -17.04
CA GLY A 128 10.98 15.42 -17.32
C GLY A 128 9.48 15.69 -17.54
N ALA A 129 8.59 14.91 -16.93
CA ALA A 129 7.43 15.57 -16.37
C ALA A 129 8.00 16.31 -15.13
N GLU A 130 8.33 17.61 -15.28
CA GLU A 130 9.01 18.45 -14.26
C GLU A 130 8.27 18.42 -12.91
N PRO A 131 8.81 18.04 -11.75
CA PRO A 131 8.05 18.09 -10.49
C PRO A 131 7.21 19.38 -10.40
N GLU A 132 5.89 19.28 -10.23
CA GLU A 132 5.17 20.43 -9.71
C GLU A 132 5.90 20.68 -8.42
N GLN A 133 6.48 21.87 -8.29
CA GLN A 133 6.92 22.33 -7.00
C GLN A 133 5.64 22.34 -6.16
N ASP A 134 5.34 21.22 -5.52
CA ASP A 134 4.64 21.24 -4.25
C ASP A 134 5.55 22.10 -3.39
N SER A 135 5.16 23.36 -3.25
CA SER A 135 5.67 24.24 -2.23
C SER A 135 5.39 23.55 -0.90
N GLU A 136 6.39 22.83 -0.40
CA GLU A 136 6.45 22.32 0.98
C GLU A 136 6.60 23.49 1.98
N ASP A 137 5.85 24.57 1.79
CA ASP A 137 5.85 25.76 2.65
C ASP A 137 4.45 26.09 3.24
N ASP A 138 3.42 25.25 3.05
CA ASP A 138 2.06 25.54 3.52
C ASP A 138 1.46 24.52 4.52
N GLU A 139 2.26 23.71 5.23
CA GLU A 139 1.73 22.81 6.30
C GLU A 139 2.20 23.10 7.74
N ASP A 140 2.95 24.17 8.00
CA ASP A 140 3.35 24.57 9.37
C ASP A 140 2.72 25.88 9.87
N GLU A 141 1.51 26.23 9.43
CA GLU A 141 0.69 27.22 10.13
C GLU A 141 -0.47 26.54 10.86
N GLU A 142 -0.23 26.15 12.12
CA GLU A 142 -1.32 25.83 13.05
C GLU A 142 -2.34 26.98 13.00
N PRO A 143 -3.64 26.71 12.73
CA PRO A 143 -4.64 27.76 12.73
C PRO A 143 -4.72 28.36 14.13
N GLN A 144 -4.27 29.61 14.27
CA GLN A 144 -4.42 30.37 15.50
C GLN A 144 -5.90 30.35 15.90
N PRO A 145 -6.25 29.93 17.13
CA PRO A 145 -7.64 29.89 17.54
C PRO A 145 -8.24 31.30 17.43
N ALA A 146 -9.39 31.38 16.78
CA ALA A 146 -10.11 32.64 16.61
C ALA A 146 -10.26 33.35 17.97
N PRO A 147 -10.02 34.68 18.05
CA PRO A 147 -10.17 35.40 19.31
C PRO A 147 -11.60 35.24 19.81
N ILE A 148 -11.73 34.71 21.02
CA ILE A 148 -13.01 34.59 21.72
C ILE A 148 -13.56 36.00 21.89
N PRO A 149 -14.78 36.33 21.41
CA PRO A 149 -15.34 37.65 21.63
C PRO A 149 -15.50 37.88 23.13
N GLU A 150 -14.92 38.98 23.64
CA GLU A 150 -15.11 39.40 25.02
C GLU A 150 -16.60 39.60 25.31
N PRO A 151 -17.10 39.17 26.49
CA PRO A 151 -18.50 39.37 26.84
C PRO A 151 -18.79 40.88 26.87
N GLU A 152 -19.86 41.28 26.17
CA GLU A 152 -20.36 42.66 26.20
C GLU A 152 -20.51 43.13 27.65
N GLN A 153 -19.72 44.13 28.03
CA GLN A 153 -19.93 44.84 29.28
C GLN A 153 -21.22 45.63 29.15
N ASP A 154 -22.27 45.14 29.80
CA ASP A 154 -23.52 45.87 30.02
C ASP A 154 -23.19 47.20 30.72
N LYS A 155 -23.24 48.30 29.96
CA LYS A 155 -22.92 49.66 30.40
C LYS A 155 -24.05 50.32 31.18
N ASP A 156 -25.00 49.56 31.73
CA ASP A 156 -26.05 50.12 32.58
C ASP A 156 -26.26 49.33 33.88
N LYS A 157 -25.40 49.60 34.87
CA LYS A 157 -25.82 49.62 36.29
C LYS A 157 -24.92 50.53 37.13
N LYS A 158 -25.23 51.82 37.02
CA LYS A 158 -24.88 52.84 38.00
C LYS A 158 -25.44 52.47 39.40
N LYS A 159 -24.56 52.63 40.40
CA LYS A 159 -24.82 52.91 41.83
C LYS A 159 -25.32 51.75 42.71
N ARG A 160 -24.49 51.36 43.70
CA ARG A 160 -24.65 51.73 45.13
C ARG A 160 -23.48 51.18 45.99
N PRO A 161 -23.19 51.80 47.15
CA PRO A 161 -21.97 51.54 47.93
C PRO A 161 -22.10 50.29 48.81
N ARG A 162 -20.93 49.76 49.22
CA ARG A 162 -20.79 48.77 50.29
C ARG A 162 -21.17 49.43 51.61
N ASP A 163 -21.96 48.73 52.42
CA ASP A 163 -21.87 48.80 53.87
C ASP A 163 -22.31 47.47 54.50
N SER A 164 -21.39 46.98 55.34
CA SER A 164 -21.55 46.27 56.62
C SER A 164 -22.67 45.25 56.88
N ASP A 165 -22.21 44.12 57.41
CA ASP A 165 -22.66 43.47 58.66
C ASP A 165 -23.52 42.19 58.59
N ALA A 166 -23.35 41.42 59.66
CA ALA A 166 -24.19 40.34 60.19
C ALA A 166 -23.98 38.90 59.66
N SER A 167 -23.14 38.16 60.41
CA SER A 167 -23.50 37.02 61.28
C SER A 167 -24.45 35.90 60.82
N GLN A 168 -24.20 34.73 61.43
CA GLN A 168 -25.10 33.55 61.64
C GLN A 168 -25.06 32.49 60.53
N THR A 169 -24.36 31.36 60.71
CA THR A 169 -24.54 30.19 61.59
C THR A 169 -25.26 29.03 60.92
N ASP A 170 -24.68 27.86 61.18
CA ASP A 170 -25.29 26.53 61.28
C ASP A 170 -25.68 25.75 60.03
N GLY A 171 -25.30 24.46 60.06
CA GLY A 171 -26.07 23.44 59.36
C GLY A 171 -25.32 22.20 58.85
N LYS A 172 -24.58 21.52 59.74
CA LYS A 172 -24.61 20.05 59.92
C LYS A 172 -24.59 19.07 58.72
N LYS A 173 -23.65 18.11 58.88
CA LYS A 173 -23.76 16.64 58.72
C LYS A 173 -23.83 16.09 57.29
N ALA A 174 -22.79 15.41 56.81
CA ALA A 174 -22.35 14.03 57.14
C ALA A 174 -23.30 12.95 56.59
N ARG A 175 -22.80 12.12 55.66
CA ARG A 175 -22.35 10.74 55.94
C ARG A 175 -22.03 9.97 54.65
N THR A 176 -20.93 9.22 54.74
CA THR A 176 -20.61 7.89 54.17
C THR A 176 -20.93 7.61 52.71
#